data_AF-V8BPY5-F1
#
_entry.id   AF-V8BPY5-F1
#
_cell.length_a   1.000
_cell.length_b   1.000
_cell.length_c   1.000
_cell.angle_alpha   90.00
_cell.angle_beta   90.00
_cell.angle_gamma   90.00
#
_symmetry.space_group_name_H-M   'P 1'
#
loop_
_entity.id
_entity.type
_entity.pdbx_description
1 polymer ?
#
loop_
_entity_poly.entity_id
_entity_poly.type
_entity_poly.pdbx_seq_one_letter_code
_entity_poly.pdbx_strand_id
1 'polypeptide(L)'
;MEKLLTNYSPTDIIMYTVILCLAVKGVVSFIDWACDRARKVYDKDHDEREELDSIKEDVSELKDAKADTKECIDKINESIAMLIESDKEDIKSYVTERHHHFVYEQGWIDDYSLECLERKFVIYRHEHGNSFVEGLLDEIRALPKQPPEQYRHKFDGTATYVRNAKAKTKH
;
A
#
# COMPACT_ATOMS: atom_id res chain seq x y z
N MET A 1 -66.70 9.56 -61.56
CA MET A 1 -67.13 8.16 -61.36
C MET A 1 -67.59 7.49 -62.65
N GLU A 2 -68.12 8.20 -63.65
CA GLU A 2 -68.62 7.57 -64.89
C GLU A 2 -67.54 6.96 -65.81
N LYS A 3 -66.32 7.52 -65.84
CA LYS A 3 -65.21 7.01 -66.70
C LYS A 3 -64.51 5.74 -66.20
N LEU A 4 -64.72 5.35 -64.95
CA LEU A 4 -64.14 4.11 -64.38
C LEU A 4 -65.03 2.90 -64.66
N LEU A 5 -66.35 3.10 -64.74
CA LEU A 5 -67.35 2.07 -64.99
C LEU A 5 -67.50 1.69 -66.48
N THR A 6 -66.93 2.48 -67.40
CA THR A 6 -67.03 2.23 -68.85
C THR A 6 -65.87 1.41 -69.43
N ASN A 7 -64.72 1.36 -68.75
CA ASN A 7 -63.48 0.76 -69.27
C ASN A 7 -62.97 -0.45 -68.47
N TYR A 8 -63.54 -0.72 -67.28
CA TYR A 8 -63.11 -1.82 -66.42
C TYR A 8 -64.32 -2.64 -65.95
N SER A 9 -64.15 -3.96 -65.91
CA SER A 9 -65.20 -4.87 -65.43
C SER A 9 -65.44 -4.62 -63.93
N PRO A 10 -66.69 -4.75 -63.42
CA PRO A 10 -66.98 -4.61 -61.99
C PRO A 10 -66.11 -5.50 -61.09
N THR A 11 -65.65 -6.64 -61.62
CA THR A 11 -64.73 -7.56 -60.94
C THR A 11 -63.31 -7.00 -60.81
N ASP A 12 -62.80 -6.29 -61.81
CA ASP A 12 -61.48 -5.65 -61.76
C ASP A 12 -61.43 -4.52 -60.74
N ILE A 13 -62.51 -3.74 -60.65
CA ILE A 13 -62.64 -2.65 -59.66
C ILE A 13 -62.58 -3.20 -58.23
N ILE A 14 -63.24 -4.33 -57.97
CA ILE A 14 -63.20 -5.02 -56.67
C ILE A 14 -61.78 -5.55 -56.39
N MET A 15 -61.15 -6.19 -57.38
CA MET A 15 -59.76 -6.70 -57.28
C MET A 15 -58.76 -5.60 -56.93
N TYR A 16 -58.80 -4.46 -57.63
CA TYR A 16 -57.90 -3.33 -57.34
C TYR A 16 -58.13 -2.74 -55.96
N THR A 17 -59.39 -2.71 -55.49
CA THR A 17 -59.72 -2.24 -54.14
C THR A 17 -59.15 -3.18 -53.07
N VAL A 18 -59.26 -4.49 -53.26
CA VAL A 18 -58.68 -5.49 -52.36
C VAL A 18 -57.15 -5.39 -52.33
N ILE A 19 -56.50 -5.25 -53.49
CA ILE A 19 -55.05 -5.07 -53.59
C ILE A 19 -54.61 -3.78 -52.91
N LEU A 20 -55.35 -2.68 -53.08
CA LEU A 20 -55.09 -1.41 -52.40
C LEU A 20 -55.17 -1.56 -50.88
N CYS A 21 -56.20 -2.24 -50.36
CA CYS A 21 -56.32 -2.49 -48.92
C CYS A 21 -55.16 -3.34 -48.37
N LEU A 22 -54.71 -4.36 -49.12
CA LEU A 22 -53.54 -5.16 -48.74
C LEU A 22 -52.26 -4.33 -48.78
N ALA A 23 -52.09 -3.46 -49.78
CA ALA A 23 -50.95 -2.56 -49.88
C ALA A 23 -50.91 -1.57 -48.71
N VAL A 24 -52.04 -0.96 -48.36
CA VAL A 24 -52.14 -0.05 -47.20
C VAL A 24 -51.80 -0.79 -45.90
N LYS A 25 -52.32 -2.00 -45.69
CA LYS A 25 -51.98 -2.83 -44.52
C LYS A 25 -50.49 -3.17 -44.48
N GLY A 26 -49.88 -3.44 -45.63
CA GLY A 26 -48.44 -3.68 -45.76
C GLY A 26 -47.61 -2.45 -45.40
N VAL A 27 -48.00 -1.26 -45.86
CA VAL A 27 -47.30 0.00 -45.56
C VAL A 27 -47.38 0.34 -44.07
N VAL A 28 -48.56 0.21 -43.45
CA VAL A 28 -48.71 0.45 -42.00
C VAL A 28 -47.81 -0.51 -41.20
N SER A 29 -47.85 -1.80 -41.52
CA SER A 29 -46.99 -2.80 -40.85
C SER A 29 -45.49 -2.54 -41.07
N PHE A 30 -45.12 -2.01 -42.23
CA PHE A 30 -43.73 -1.68 -42.53
C PHE A 30 -43.26 -0.43 -41.76
N ILE A 31 -44.12 0.58 -41.63
CA ILE A 31 -43.82 1.79 -40.85
C ILE A 31 -43.69 1.43 -39.36
N ASP A 32 -44.61 0.62 -38.82
CA ASP A 32 -44.53 0.15 -37.43
C ASP A 32 -43.22 -0.61 -37.18
N TRP A 33 -42.84 -1.54 -38.07
CA TRP A 33 -41.57 -2.25 -37.99
C TRP A 33 -40.36 -1.33 -38.11
N ALA A 34 -40.38 -0.35 -39.02
CA ALA A 34 -39.29 0.57 -39.24
C ALA A 34 -39.09 1.51 -38.03
N CYS A 35 -40.19 1.99 -37.44
CA CYS A 35 -40.17 2.79 -36.22
C CYS A 35 -39.63 1.98 -35.02
N ASP A 36 -40.08 0.74 -34.84
CA ASP A 36 -39.59 -0.16 -33.79
C ASP A 36 -38.09 -0.48 -33.98
N ARG A 37 -37.65 -0.67 -35.22
CA ARG A 37 -36.25 -0.95 -35.53
C ARG A 37 -35.37 0.27 -35.29
N ALA A 38 -35.82 1.46 -35.67
CA ALA A 38 -35.11 2.71 -35.43
C ALA A 38 -34.99 3.00 -33.93
N ARG A 39 -36.07 2.81 -33.16
CA ARG A 39 -36.07 2.98 -31.71
C ARG A 39 -35.09 2.03 -31.03
N LYS A 40 -35.09 0.74 -31.39
CA LYS A 40 -34.16 -0.25 -30.81
C LYS A 40 -32.68 0.02 -31.08
N VAL A 41 -32.34 0.62 -32.23
CA VAL A 41 -30.96 0.99 -32.53
C VAL A 41 -30.55 2.23 -31.72
N TYR A 42 -31.45 3.22 -31.63
CA TYR A 42 -31.20 4.42 -30.83
C TYR A 42 -31.05 4.11 -29.34
N ASP A 43 -31.95 3.30 -28.77
CA ASP A 43 -31.89 2.91 -27.36
C ASP A 43 -30.58 2.15 -27.07
N LYS A 44 -30.19 1.23 -27.96
CA LYS A 44 -28.94 0.48 -27.81
C LYS A 44 -27.70 1.36 -27.88
N ASP A 45 -27.63 2.28 -28.84
CA ASP A 45 -26.49 3.20 -28.97
C ASP A 45 -26.43 4.22 -27.80
N HIS A 46 -27.58 4.52 -27.18
CA HIS A 46 -27.66 5.39 -26.01
C HIS A 46 -27.18 4.67 -24.75
N ASP A 47 -27.67 3.45 -24.51
CA ASP A 47 -27.26 2.60 -23.38
C ASP A 47 -25.73 2.32 -23.43
N GLU A 48 -25.18 1.98 -24.60
CA GLU A 48 -23.74 1.76 -24.76
C GLU A 48 -22.91 3.03 -24.50
N ARG A 49 -23.46 4.22 -24.77
CA ARG A 49 -22.78 5.50 -24.48
C ARG A 49 -22.83 5.83 -23.00
N GLU A 50 -23.95 5.60 -22.31
CA GLU A 50 -24.03 5.81 -20.86
C GLU A 50 -23.06 4.89 -20.10
N GLU A 51 -22.96 3.61 -20.50
CA GLU A 51 -21.98 2.69 -19.90
C GLU A 51 -20.53 3.14 -20.17
N LEU A 52 -20.23 3.62 -21.38
CA LEU A 52 -18.88 4.13 -21.69
C LEU A 52 -18.54 5.41 -20.91
N ASP A 53 -19.52 6.30 -20.71
CA ASP A 53 -19.33 7.52 -19.93
C ASP A 53 -19.16 7.19 -18.44
N SER A 54 -19.92 6.24 -17.87
CA SER A 54 -19.73 5.81 -16.48
C SER A 54 -18.39 5.12 -16.27
N ILE A 55 -17.97 4.25 -17.20
CA ILE A 55 -16.65 3.61 -17.14
C ILE A 55 -15.53 4.67 -17.22
N LYS A 56 -15.71 5.70 -18.04
CA LYS A 56 -14.73 6.79 -18.17
C LYS A 56 -14.64 7.64 -16.90
N GLU A 57 -15.77 7.88 -16.24
CA GLU A 57 -15.82 8.52 -14.93
C GLU A 57 -15.07 7.67 -13.89
N ASP A 58 -15.40 6.38 -13.76
CA ASP A 58 -14.71 5.44 -12.86
C ASP A 58 -13.19 5.41 -13.13
N VAL A 59 -12.77 5.40 -14.39
CA VAL A 59 -11.35 5.42 -14.77
C VAL A 59 -10.67 6.74 -14.36
N SER A 60 -11.39 7.86 -14.44
CA SER A 60 -10.88 9.16 -13.98
C SER A 60 -10.71 9.16 -12.47
N GLU A 61 -11.72 8.72 -11.72
CA GLU A 61 -11.66 8.62 -10.26
C GLU A 61 -10.53 7.68 -9.81
N LEU A 62 -10.37 6.53 -10.46
CA LEU A 62 -9.27 5.60 -10.18
C LEU A 62 -7.90 6.22 -10.46
N LYS A 63 -7.79 7.07 -11.49
CA LYS A 63 -6.53 7.75 -11.82
C LYS A 63 -6.16 8.78 -10.76
N ASP A 64 -7.16 9.51 -10.26
CA ASP A 64 -6.97 10.52 -9.21
C ASP A 64 -6.63 9.82 -7.88
N ALA A 65 -7.37 8.78 -7.49
CA ALA A 65 -7.07 7.96 -6.32
C ALA A 65 -5.67 7.33 -6.38
N LYS A 66 -5.22 6.92 -7.57
CA LYS A 66 -3.86 6.42 -7.77
C LYS A 66 -2.79 7.51 -7.61
N ALA A 67 -3.07 8.72 -8.07
CA ALA A 67 -2.16 9.86 -7.90
C ALA A 67 -2.03 10.21 -6.41
N ASP A 68 -3.15 10.29 -5.70
CA ASP A 68 -3.18 10.55 -4.25
C ASP A 68 -2.44 9.45 -3.47
N THR A 69 -2.68 8.18 -3.82
CA THR A 69 -1.99 7.04 -3.18
C THR A 69 -0.47 7.13 -3.39
N LYS A 70 -0.04 7.54 -4.59
CA LYS A 70 1.39 7.72 -4.87
C LYS A 70 1.98 8.83 -4.01
N GLU A 71 1.30 9.97 -3.89
CA GLU A 71 1.74 11.07 -3.03
C GLU A 71 1.82 10.64 -1.55
N CYS A 72 0.84 9.86 -1.07
CA CYS A 72 0.89 9.28 0.27
C CYS A 72 2.09 8.36 0.45
N ILE A 73 2.38 7.49 -0.52
CA ILE A 73 3.54 6.59 -0.47
C ILE A 73 4.85 7.39 -0.43
N ASP A 74 4.97 8.45 -1.24
CA ASP A 74 6.16 9.29 -1.27
C ASP A 74 6.39 9.98 0.09
N LYS A 75 5.33 10.51 0.73
CA LYS A 75 5.40 11.10 2.08
C LYS A 75 5.77 10.08 3.16
N ILE A 76 5.25 8.85 3.06
CA ILE A 76 5.59 7.76 3.98
C ILE A 76 7.08 7.41 3.83
N ASN A 77 7.57 7.29 2.60
CA ASN A 77 8.98 6.99 2.34
C ASN A 77 9.92 8.07 2.90
N GLU A 78 9.57 9.35 2.74
CA GLU A 78 10.31 10.47 3.33
C GLU A 78 10.31 10.37 4.87
N SER A 79 9.17 10.06 5.48
CA SER A 79 9.05 9.90 6.92
C SER A 79 9.88 8.73 7.43
N ILE A 80 9.89 7.59 6.73
CA ILE A 80 10.73 6.43 7.06
C ILE A 80 12.22 6.79 6.98
N ALA A 81 12.63 7.51 5.93
CA ALA A 81 14.02 7.93 5.79
C ALA A 81 14.47 8.85 6.94
N MET A 82 13.61 9.79 7.36
CA MET A 82 13.88 10.63 8.53
C MET A 82 13.99 9.84 9.83
N LEU A 83 13.12 8.84 10.04
CA LEU A 83 13.18 7.97 11.22
C LEU A 83 14.48 7.16 11.27
N ILE A 84 14.90 6.58 10.14
CA ILE A 84 16.18 5.87 10.04
C ILE A 84 17.35 6.82 10.34
N GLU A 85 17.31 8.06 9.86
CA GLU A 85 18.36 9.04 10.18
C GLU A 85 18.39 9.41 11.67
N SER A 86 17.20 9.59 12.28
CA SER A 86 17.08 9.85 13.71
C SER A 86 17.65 8.71 14.55
N ASP A 87 17.26 7.46 14.26
CA ASP A 87 17.73 6.28 14.98
C ASP A 87 19.24 6.10 14.87
N LYS A 88 19.83 6.40 13.70
CA LYS A 88 21.29 6.41 13.53
C LYS A 88 21.98 7.41 14.44
N GLU A 89 21.50 8.64 14.50
CA GLU A 89 22.09 9.67 15.36
C GLU A 89 21.90 9.34 16.85
N ASP A 90 20.78 8.73 17.23
CA ASP A 90 20.54 8.25 18.59
C ASP A 90 21.50 7.12 18.98
N ILE A 91 21.71 6.13 18.10
CA ILE A 91 22.67 5.04 18.36
C ILE A 91 24.09 5.61 18.46
N LYS A 92 24.47 6.52 17.57
CA LYS A 92 25.79 7.16 17.58
C LYS A 92 26.03 7.96 18.86
N SER A 93 25.04 8.75 19.29
CA SER A 93 25.09 9.48 20.56
C SER A 93 25.25 8.52 21.75
N TYR A 94 24.44 7.46 21.79
CA TYR A 94 24.49 6.44 22.83
C TYR A 94 25.84 5.72 22.89
N VAL A 95 26.37 5.27 21.75
CA VAL A 95 27.68 4.60 21.70
C VAL A 95 28.79 5.55 22.13
N THR A 96 28.73 6.83 21.74
CA THR A 96 29.71 7.84 22.15
C THR A 96 29.69 8.09 23.65
N GLU A 97 28.51 8.22 24.25
CA GLU A 97 28.36 8.38 25.70
C GLU A 97 28.91 7.16 26.45
N ARG A 98 28.58 5.95 25.97
CA ARG A 98 29.07 4.70 26.57
C ARG A 98 30.56 4.52 26.38
N HIS A 99 31.11 4.93 25.25
CA HIS A 99 32.54 4.95 25.01
C HIS A 99 33.24 5.83 26.03
N HIS A 100 32.82 7.08 26.20
CA HIS A 100 33.42 7.98 27.18
C HIS A 100 33.37 7.40 28.59
N HIS A 101 32.22 6.85 28.98
CA HIS A 101 32.07 6.22 30.29
C HIS A 101 33.00 5.01 30.47
N PHE A 102 32.99 4.05 29.54
CA PHE A 102 33.74 2.81 29.71
C PHE A 102 35.24 2.98 29.47
N VAL A 103 35.65 3.83 28.53
CA VAL A 103 37.05 4.01 28.14
C VAL A 103 37.76 5.04 29.03
N TYR A 104 37.13 6.20 29.27
CA TYR A 104 37.80 7.28 30.01
C TYR A 104 37.59 7.21 31.52
N GLU A 105 36.39 6.82 31.99
CA GLU A 105 36.08 6.84 33.42
C GLU A 105 36.29 5.48 34.09
N GLN A 106 35.75 4.41 33.50
CA GLN A 106 35.68 3.10 34.13
C GLN A 106 36.89 2.21 33.82
N GLY A 107 37.35 2.20 32.58
CA GLY A 107 38.48 1.39 32.09
C GLY A 107 38.21 -0.11 31.95
N TRP A 108 36.95 -0.55 32.05
CA TRP A 108 36.52 -1.94 31.85
C TRP A 108 35.04 -1.99 31.48
N ILE A 109 34.58 -3.08 30.89
CA ILE A 109 33.18 -3.29 30.49
C ILE A 109 32.74 -4.72 30.83
N ASP A 110 31.50 -4.92 31.27
CA ASP A 110 30.96 -6.27 31.45
C ASP A 110 30.43 -6.86 30.13
N ASP A 111 30.33 -8.18 30.05
CA ASP A 111 29.91 -8.88 28.83
C ASP A 111 28.49 -8.49 28.37
N TYR A 112 27.57 -8.20 29.31
CA TYR A 112 26.19 -7.86 28.96
C TYR A 112 26.09 -6.45 28.36
N SER A 113 26.79 -5.47 28.96
CA SER A 113 26.88 -4.12 28.40
C SER A 113 27.52 -4.12 27.02
N LEU A 114 28.57 -4.93 26.82
CA LEU A 114 29.20 -5.08 25.51
C LEU A 114 28.22 -5.68 24.49
N GLU A 115 27.52 -6.77 24.82
CA GLU A 115 26.55 -7.40 23.94
C GLU A 115 25.41 -6.43 23.54
N CYS A 116 24.96 -5.59 24.47
CA CYS A 116 23.96 -4.56 24.17
C CYS A 116 24.45 -3.52 23.16
N LEU A 117 25.71 -3.11 23.26
CA LEU A 117 26.34 -2.20 22.30
C LEU A 117 26.51 -2.87 20.93
N GLU A 118 26.95 -4.13 20.89
CA GLU A 118 27.09 -4.90 19.64
C GLU A 118 25.75 -5.03 18.91
N ARG A 119 24.66 -5.37 19.62
CA ARG A 119 23.33 -5.45 19.01
C ARG A 119 22.88 -4.13 18.39
N LYS A 120 23.12 -3.01 19.08
CA LYS A 120 22.81 -1.67 18.54
C LYS A 120 23.68 -1.34 17.33
N PHE A 121 24.96 -1.72 17.35
CA PHE A 121 25.87 -1.49 16.23
C PHE A 121 25.50 -2.30 14.98
N VAL A 122 24.99 -3.53 15.14
CA VAL A 122 24.48 -4.32 14.01
C VAL A 122 23.35 -3.58 13.30
N ILE A 123 22.40 -3.01 14.05
CA ILE A 123 21.30 -2.19 13.50
C ILE A 123 21.88 -0.96 12.78
N TYR A 124 22.79 -0.23 13.43
CA TYR A 124 23.45 0.94 12.85
C TYR A 124 24.15 0.64 11.52
N ARG A 125 24.81 -0.52 11.40
CA ARG A 125 25.43 -0.95 10.13
C ARG A 125 24.40 -1.32 9.06
N HIS A 126 23.29 -1.96 9.46
CA HIS A 126 22.19 -2.25 8.54
C HIS A 126 21.55 -0.98 7.97
N GLU A 127 21.53 0.10 8.75
CA GLU A 127 21.01 1.42 8.35
C GLU A 127 22.03 2.28 7.59
N HIS A 128 23.18 1.71 7.20
CA HIS A 128 24.29 2.41 6.52
C HIS A 128 24.95 3.51 7.37
N GLY A 129 25.12 3.25 8.66
CA GLY A 129 25.92 4.08 9.56
C GLY A 129 27.40 4.20 9.15
N ASN A 130 28.10 5.17 9.73
CA ASN A 130 29.48 5.52 9.35
C ASN A 130 30.55 4.78 10.18
N SER A 131 31.80 4.83 9.70
CA SER A 131 32.95 4.16 10.34
C SER A 131 33.43 4.80 11.64
N PHE A 132 32.90 5.97 12.03
CA PHE A 132 33.28 6.62 13.28
C PHE A 132 32.82 5.81 14.50
N VAL A 133 31.56 5.34 14.48
CA VAL A 133 31.00 4.51 15.56
C VAL A 133 31.73 3.17 15.67
N GLU A 134 32.20 2.63 14.55
CA GLU A 134 32.99 1.39 14.53
C GLU A 134 34.30 1.55 15.30
N GLY A 135 35.02 2.65 15.10
CA GLY A 135 36.26 2.94 15.84
C GLY A 135 36.02 3.05 17.35
N LEU A 136 34.95 3.73 17.78
CA LEU A 136 34.57 3.81 19.19
C LEU A 136 34.28 2.41 19.76
N LEU A 137 33.57 1.58 19.00
CA LEU A 137 33.23 0.24 19.46
C LEU A 137 34.47 -0.67 19.55
N ASP A 138 35.44 -0.51 18.65
CA ASP A 138 36.72 -1.24 18.70
C ASP A 138 37.53 -0.91 19.97
N GLU A 139 37.54 0.35 20.37
CA GLU A 139 38.16 0.76 21.64
C GLU A 139 37.44 0.15 22.85
N ILE A 140 36.10 0.12 22.84
CA ILE A 140 35.30 -0.55 23.89
C ILE A 140 35.56 -2.06 23.89
N ARG A 141 35.69 -2.70 22.72
CA ARG A 141 35.99 -4.12 22.58
C ARG A 141 37.35 -4.47 23.19
N ALA A 142 38.33 -3.58 23.07
CA ALA A 142 39.66 -3.75 23.63
C ALA A 142 39.71 -3.65 25.17
N LEU A 143 38.66 -3.13 25.82
CA LEU A 143 38.61 -3.01 27.27
C LEU A 143 38.54 -4.39 27.96
N PRO A 144 39.16 -4.53 29.15
CA PRO A 144 39.01 -5.70 30.01
C PRO A 144 37.53 -6.02 30.28
N LYS A 145 37.19 -7.32 30.24
CA LYS A 145 35.81 -7.80 30.45
C LYS A 145 35.44 -8.05 31.92
N GLN A 146 36.38 -7.79 32.81
CA GLN A 146 36.20 -7.98 34.25
C GLN A 146 36.58 -6.70 35.01
N PRO A 147 35.86 -6.40 36.10
CA PRO A 147 36.21 -5.30 36.96
C PRO A 147 37.61 -5.49 37.56
N PRO A 148 38.39 -4.39 37.71
CA PRO A 148 39.57 -4.38 38.56
C PRO A 148 39.24 -4.89 39.97
N GLU A 149 40.23 -5.48 40.67
CA GLU A 149 40.02 -6.10 41.99
C GLU A 149 39.32 -5.18 43.00
N GLN A 150 39.60 -3.88 42.93
CA GLN A 150 38.98 -2.82 43.74
C GLN A 150 37.45 -2.69 43.57
N TYR A 151 36.87 -3.15 42.45
CA TYR A 151 35.43 -3.12 42.17
C TYR A 151 34.76 -4.49 42.23
N ARG A 152 35.52 -5.56 42.47
CA ARG A 152 35.02 -6.94 42.49
C ARG A 152 33.86 -7.11 43.48
N HIS A 153 33.93 -6.44 44.62
CA HIS A 153 32.92 -6.53 45.69
C HIS A 153 31.63 -5.73 45.44
N LYS A 154 31.61 -4.73 44.55
CA LYS A 154 30.38 -3.97 44.24
C LYS A 154 29.34 -4.83 43.52
N PHE A 155 29.79 -5.81 42.75
CA PHE A 155 28.95 -6.68 41.93
C PHE A 155 28.82 -8.11 42.48
N ASP A 156 29.62 -8.47 43.51
CA ASP A 156 29.58 -9.75 44.23
C ASP A 156 28.44 -9.84 45.29
N GLY A 157 27.68 -8.76 45.48
CA GLY A 157 26.56 -8.72 46.43
C GLY A 157 25.48 -9.77 46.16
N THR A 158 25.23 -10.10 44.89
CA THR A 158 24.30 -11.17 44.48
C THR A 158 24.86 -12.56 44.76
N ALA A 159 26.15 -12.78 44.56
CA ALA A 159 26.79 -14.06 44.87
C ALA A 159 26.88 -14.32 46.38
N THR A 160 27.04 -13.26 47.19
CA THR A 160 26.95 -13.35 48.66
C THR A 160 25.55 -13.76 49.12
N TYR A 161 24.49 -13.19 48.50
CA TYR A 161 23.10 -13.57 48.77
C TYR A 161 22.81 -15.03 48.40
N VAL A 162 23.27 -15.49 47.23
CA VAL A 162 23.06 -16.87 46.76
C VAL A 162 23.83 -17.88 47.62
N ARG A 163 25.06 -17.57 48.05
CA ARG A 163 25.80 -18.42 48.99
C ARG A 163 25.10 -18.55 50.35
N ASN A 164 24.61 -17.44 50.90
CA ASN A 164 23.89 -17.44 52.17
C ASN A 164 22.53 -18.15 52.07
N ALA A 165 21.84 -18.07 50.93
CA ALA A 165 20.62 -18.83 50.66
C ALA A 165 20.87 -20.35 50.53
N LYS A 166 21.98 -20.76 49.88
CA LYS A 166 22.39 -22.17 49.80
C LYS A 166 22.88 -22.74 51.15
N ALA A 167 23.44 -21.92 52.03
CA ALA A 167 23.84 -22.35 53.37
C ALA A 167 22.63 -22.60 54.28
N LYS A 168 21.55 -21.82 54.14
CA LYS A 168 20.31 -21.97 54.92
C LYS A 168 19.46 -23.19 54.54
N THR A 169 19.70 -23.80 53.39
CA THR A 169 18.93 -24.95 52.87
C THR A 169 19.60 -26.32 53.13
N LYS A 170 20.72 -26.33 53.87
CA LYS A 170 21.48 -27.55 54.23
C LYS A 170 21.29 -28.02 55.68
N HIS A 171 20.25 -27.55 56.37
CA HIS A 171 19.83 -28.07 57.67
C HIS A 171 18.52 -28.85 57.53
#